data_AF-A0A101DFI4-F1
#
_entry.id   AF-A0A101DFI4-F1
#
_cell.length_a   1.000
_cell.length_b   1.000
_cell.length_c   1.000
_cell.angle_alpha   90.00
_cell.angle_beta   90.00
_cell.angle_gamma   90.00
#
_symmetry.space_group_name_H-M   'P 1'
#
loop_
_entity.id
_entity.type
_entity.pdbx_description
1 polymer ?
#
loop_
_entity_poly.entity_id
_entity_poly.type
_entity_poly.pdbx_seq_one_letter_code
_entity_poly.pdbx_strand_id
1 'polypeptide(L)'
;MVLYGDRGVSIEPFVSGFAEIGGVKVTYMRILSFVLAVLCLTALEVFVTRTKLGKKVIATAQDSRAAMMVGIDIEKIFLLVMVLSSVLAGFAGILYAQIFAVSPEVSLRALIYAFAIVILGGLGSLRGSVVASFIVGYILVTTITFLGARWSEFVMLLTIVAILIVKPTGLFGVEE
;
A
#
# COMPACT_ATOMS: atom_id res chain seq x y z
N MET A 1 -24.53 20.65 -13.81
CA MET A 1 -24.04 20.71 -12.41
C MET A 1 -24.86 19.69 -11.63
N VAL A 2 -24.22 18.81 -10.84
CA VAL A 2 -24.74 17.50 -10.33
C VAL A 2 -24.57 16.32 -11.32
N LEU A 3 -23.32 15.89 -11.55
CA LEU A 3 -22.99 14.58 -12.14
C LEU A 3 -22.19 13.69 -11.18
N TYR A 4 -22.07 14.09 -9.91
CA TYR A 4 -21.45 13.31 -8.84
C TYR A 4 -22.52 13.12 -7.76
N GLY A 5 -23.29 12.04 -7.89
CA GLY A 5 -24.11 11.56 -6.78
C GLY A 5 -23.22 10.85 -5.77
N ASP A 6 -23.64 10.84 -4.51
CA ASP A 6 -23.08 10.05 -3.38
C ASP A 6 -23.09 8.52 -3.62
N ARG A 7 -23.37 8.08 -4.85
CA ARG A 7 -23.45 6.67 -5.22
C ARG A 7 -22.10 6.22 -5.75
N GLY A 8 -21.49 5.28 -5.04
CA GLY A 8 -20.28 4.61 -5.51
C GLY A 8 -20.50 3.98 -6.89
N VAL A 9 -19.67 4.33 -7.85
CA VAL A 9 -19.70 3.73 -9.20
C VAL A 9 -18.80 2.50 -9.19
N SER A 10 -19.36 1.36 -9.56
CA SER A 10 -18.59 0.13 -9.79
C SER A 10 -18.20 0.05 -11.25
N ILE A 11 -16.92 -0.22 -11.52
CA ILE A 11 -16.42 -0.43 -12.88
C ILE A 11 -16.63 -1.91 -13.21
N GLU A 12 -17.03 -2.20 -14.46
CA GLU A 12 -17.12 -3.58 -14.92
C GLU A 12 -15.75 -4.27 -14.80
N PRO A 13 -15.69 -5.46 -14.17
CA PRO A 13 -14.42 -6.17 -14.00
C PRO A 13 -13.81 -6.53 -15.34
N PHE A 14 -12.49 -6.34 -15.49
CA PHE A 14 -11.77 -6.76 -16.70
C PHE A 14 -11.91 -8.27 -17.01
N VAL A 15 -12.06 -9.09 -15.97
CA VAL A 15 -12.29 -10.54 -16.09
C VAL A 15 -13.50 -10.91 -15.22
N SER A 16 -14.54 -11.43 -15.86
CA SER A 16 -15.75 -11.91 -15.18
C SER A 16 -15.65 -13.39 -14.84
N GLY A 17 -16.25 -13.79 -13.71
CA GLY A 17 -16.27 -15.17 -13.22
C GLY A 17 -15.72 -15.33 -11.81
N PHE A 18 -15.92 -16.52 -11.26
CA PHE A 18 -15.50 -16.88 -9.91
C PHE A 18 -14.89 -18.28 -9.91
N ALA A 19 -13.85 -18.48 -9.11
CA ALA A 19 -13.35 -19.79 -8.73
C ALA A 19 -13.91 -20.14 -7.35
N GLU A 20 -14.26 -21.39 -7.14
CA GLU A 20 -14.70 -21.89 -5.84
C GLU A 20 -13.53 -22.64 -5.20
N ILE A 21 -12.96 -22.06 -4.14
CA ILE A 21 -11.82 -22.63 -3.41
C ILE A 21 -12.31 -22.96 -2.01
N GLY A 22 -12.41 -24.25 -1.69
CA GLY A 22 -12.84 -24.72 -0.36
C GLY A 22 -14.23 -24.25 0.07
N GLY A 23 -15.16 -24.07 -0.87
CA GLY A 23 -16.52 -23.56 -0.60
C GLY A 23 -16.63 -22.03 -0.52
N VAL A 24 -15.55 -21.30 -0.77
CA VAL A 24 -15.54 -19.83 -0.84
C VAL A 24 -15.45 -19.40 -2.30
N LYS A 25 -16.42 -18.58 -2.73
CA LYS A 25 -16.41 -17.95 -4.06
C LYS A 25 -15.41 -16.80 -4.08
N VAL A 26 -14.35 -16.96 -4.87
CA VAL A 26 -13.33 -15.93 -5.10
C VAL A 26 -13.41 -15.47 -6.55
N THR A 27 -13.71 -14.20 -6.76
CA THR A 27 -13.75 -13.59 -8.10
C THR A 27 -12.35 -13.62 -8.74
N TYR A 28 -12.26 -13.92 -10.03
CA TYR A 28 -10.99 -13.90 -10.77
C TYR A 28 -10.24 -12.57 -10.63
N MET A 29 -10.98 -11.46 -10.55
CA MET A 29 -10.40 -10.13 -10.33
C MET A 29 -9.61 -10.01 -9.02
N ARG A 30 -10.06 -10.66 -7.94
CA ARG A 30 -9.33 -10.65 -6.66
C ARG A 30 -8.02 -11.43 -6.75
N ILE A 31 -8.04 -12.57 -7.46
CA ILE A 31 -6.85 -13.39 -7.68
C ILE A 31 -5.85 -12.63 -8.55
N LEU A 32 -6.31 -12.03 -9.64
CA LEU A 32 -5.49 -11.25 -10.56
C LEU A 32 -4.87 -10.03 -9.85
N SER A 33 -5.65 -9.27 -9.09
CA SER A 33 -5.13 -8.14 -8.31
C SER A 33 -4.11 -8.58 -7.25
N PHE A 34 -4.31 -9.73 -6.61
CA PHE A 34 -3.32 -10.27 -5.66
C PHE A 34 -2.00 -10.64 -6.36
N VAL A 35 -2.07 -11.35 -7.50
CA VAL A 35 -0.89 -11.71 -8.28
C VAL A 35 -0.15 -10.47 -8.78
N LEU A 36 -0.87 -9.49 -9.32
CA LEU A 36 -0.27 -8.23 -9.78
C LEU A 36 0.34 -7.43 -8.62
N ALA A 37 -0.30 -7.37 -7.46
CA ALA A 37 0.27 -6.71 -6.29
C ALA A 37 1.59 -7.37 -5.84
N VAL A 38 1.63 -8.71 -5.77
CA VAL A 38 2.84 -9.46 -5.43
C VAL A 38 3.93 -9.23 -6.47
N LEU A 39 3.59 -9.25 -7.76
CA LEU A 39 4.53 -8.95 -8.84
C LEU A 39 5.10 -7.53 -8.75
N CYS A 40 4.26 -6.52 -8.48
CA CYS A 40 4.72 -5.15 -8.32
C CYS A 40 5.62 -4.98 -7.09
N LEU A 41 5.26 -5.58 -5.95
CA LEU A 41 6.07 -5.51 -4.73
C LEU A 41 7.42 -6.19 -4.90
N THR A 42 7.44 -7.38 -5.51
CA THR A 42 8.68 -8.11 -5.78
C THR A 42 9.55 -7.40 -6.83
N ALA A 43 8.94 -6.86 -7.89
CA ALA A 43 9.65 -6.04 -8.88
C ALA A 43 10.27 -4.79 -8.24
N LEU A 44 9.53 -4.11 -7.35
CA LEU A 44 10.04 -2.95 -6.61
C LEU A 44 11.17 -3.34 -5.67
N GLU A 45 11.04 -4.44 -4.92
CA GLU A 45 12.09 -4.92 -4.02
C GLU A 45 13.37 -5.24 -4.80
N VAL A 46 13.25 -5.95 -5.92
CA VAL A 46 14.39 -6.27 -6.80
C VAL A 46 14.97 -5.00 -7.40
N PHE A 47 14.13 -4.06 -7.85
CA PHE A 47 14.60 -2.78 -8.38
C PHE A 47 15.44 -2.03 -7.34
N VAL A 48 14.95 -1.88 -6.12
CA VAL A 48 15.63 -1.14 -5.05
C VAL A 48 16.91 -1.86 -4.58
N THR A 49 16.88 -3.18 -4.43
CA THR A 49 17.98 -3.94 -3.81
C THR A 49 19.07 -4.38 -4.80
N ARG A 50 18.69 -4.70 -6.05
CA ARG A 50 19.62 -5.28 -7.04
C ARG A 50 20.13 -4.27 -8.06
N THR A 51 19.43 -3.16 -8.31
CA THR A 51 19.84 -2.22 -9.35
C THR A 51 20.77 -1.12 -8.85
N LYS A 52 21.61 -0.58 -9.76
CA LYS A 52 22.49 0.56 -9.44
C LYS A 52 21.69 1.83 -9.09
N LEU A 53 20.52 2.02 -9.71
CA LEU A 53 19.64 3.15 -9.41
C LEU A 53 19.02 3.02 -8.02
N GLY A 54 18.56 1.83 -7.65
CA GLY A 54 18.05 1.53 -6.31
C GLY A 54 19.07 1.81 -5.20
N LYS A 55 20.34 1.43 -5.42
CA LYS A 55 21.43 1.76 -4.47
C LYS A 55 21.66 3.26 -4.32
N LYS A 56 21.54 4.03 -5.41
CA LYS A 56 21.62 5.51 -5.34
C LYS A 56 20.46 6.09 -4.54
N VAL A 57 19.24 5.57 -4.70
CA VAL A 57 18.08 5.98 -3.91
C VAL A 57 18.34 5.76 -2.41
N ILE A 58 18.83 4.58 -2.01
CA ILE A 58 19.16 4.29 -0.61
C ILE A 58 20.27 5.21 -0.09
N ALA A 59 21.33 5.44 -0.89
CA ALA A 59 22.43 6.33 -0.51
C ALA A 59 21.95 7.78 -0.30
N THR A 60 21.10 8.28 -1.20
CA THR A 60 20.51 9.62 -1.06
C THR A 60 19.55 9.72 0.12
N ALA A 61 18.86 8.62 0.48
CA ALA A 61 17.97 8.58 1.63
C ALA A 61 18.72 8.62 2.98
N GLN A 62 19.93 8.06 3.04
CA GLN A 62 20.76 8.10 4.25
C GLN A 62 21.42 9.47 4.45
N ASP A 63 22.13 9.96 3.43
CA ASP A 63 22.72 11.30 3.47
C ASP A 63 22.79 11.87 2.05
N SER A 64 21.85 12.76 1.75
CA SER A 64 21.80 13.47 0.48
C SER A 64 23.06 14.30 0.21
N ARG A 65 23.66 14.92 1.24
CA ARG A 65 24.88 15.73 1.09
C ARG A 65 26.09 14.86 0.79
N ALA A 66 26.26 13.75 1.50
CA ALA A 66 27.33 12.80 1.21
C ALA A 66 27.17 12.16 -0.18
N ALA A 67 25.93 11.86 -0.59
CA ALA A 67 25.63 11.35 -1.93
C ALA A 67 26.07 12.33 -3.04
N MET A 68 25.90 13.64 -2.85
CA MET A 68 26.40 14.65 -3.80
C MET A 68 27.93 14.66 -3.91
N MET A 69 28.64 14.49 -2.79
CA MET A 69 30.11 14.50 -2.79
C MET A 69 30.71 13.35 -3.62
N VAL A 70 30.00 12.22 -3.72
CA VAL A 70 30.39 11.08 -4.58
C VAL A 70 29.81 11.15 -6.00
N GLY A 71 29.25 12.29 -6.39
CA GLY A 71 28.77 12.56 -7.76
C GLY A 71 27.36 12.01 -8.06
N ILE A 72 26.53 11.75 -7.05
CA ILE A 72 25.12 11.40 -7.28
C ILE A 72 24.32 12.68 -7.51
N ASP A 73 23.65 12.74 -8.65
CA ASP A 73 22.69 13.78 -9.01
C ASP A 73 21.38 13.57 -8.23
N ILE A 74 21.17 14.32 -7.15
CA ILE A 74 19.97 14.21 -6.30
C ILE A 74 18.71 14.53 -7.10
N GLU A 75 18.72 15.55 -7.95
CA GLU A 75 17.52 15.99 -8.67
C GLU A 75 16.98 14.87 -9.55
N LYS A 76 17.87 14.16 -10.27
CA LYS A 76 17.48 12.98 -11.05
C LYS A 76 16.94 11.86 -10.19
N ILE A 77 17.53 11.61 -9.02
CA ILE A 77 17.07 10.57 -8.10
C ILE A 77 15.69 10.92 -7.53
N PHE A 78 15.47 12.17 -7.14
CA PHE A 78 14.18 12.64 -6.64
C PHE A 78 13.08 12.52 -7.69
N LEU A 79 13.35 12.97 -8.93
CA LEU A 79 12.42 12.82 -10.06
C LEU A 79 12.10 11.35 -10.33
N LEU A 80 13.11 10.47 -10.31
CA LEU A 80 12.91 9.03 -10.50
C LEU A 80 11.99 8.46 -9.43
N VAL A 81 12.23 8.77 -8.16
CA VAL A 81 11.40 8.27 -7.03
C VAL A 81 9.98 8.79 -7.13
N MET A 82 9.78 10.06 -7.50
CA MET A 82 8.46 10.67 -7.66
C MET A 82 7.67 10.06 -8.81
N VAL A 83 8.32 9.79 -9.95
CA VAL A 83 7.69 9.10 -11.09
C VAL A 83 7.33 7.68 -10.70
N LEU A 84 8.25 6.97 -10.05
CA LEU A 84 8.04 5.57 -9.63
C LEU A 84 6.87 5.46 -8.62
N SER A 85 6.81 6.34 -7.63
CA SER A 85 5.73 6.36 -6.64
C SER A 85 4.38 6.68 -7.28
N SER A 86 4.34 7.64 -8.22
CA SER A 86 3.11 8.01 -8.94
C SER A 86 2.58 6.87 -9.81
N VAL A 87 3.47 6.17 -10.52
CA VAL A 87 3.11 5.01 -11.35
C VAL A 87 2.56 3.89 -10.47
N LEU A 88 3.22 3.57 -9.35
CA LEU A 88 2.77 2.53 -8.43
C LEU A 88 1.45 2.90 -7.73
N ALA A 89 1.27 4.16 -7.34
CA ALA A 89 0.02 4.65 -6.76
C ALA A 89 -1.14 4.58 -7.76
N GLY A 90 -0.91 4.98 -9.01
CA GLY A 90 -1.89 4.87 -10.08
C GLY A 90 -2.28 3.41 -10.36
N PHE A 91 -1.29 2.52 -10.42
CA PHE A 91 -1.52 1.09 -10.61
C PHE A 91 -2.32 0.48 -9.46
N ALA A 92 -1.98 0.80 -8.21
CA ALA A 92 -2.74 0.38 -7.03
C ALA A 92 -4.19 0.89 -7.07
N GLY A 93 -4.41 2.14 -7.48
CA GLY A 93 -5.74 2.72 -7.63
C GLY A 93 -6.60 2.00 -8.66
N ILE A 94 -6.03 1.63 -9.81
CA ILE A 94 -6.73 0.85 -10.85
C ILE A 94 -7.17 -0.51 -10.30
N LEU A 95 -6.26 -1.23 -9.62
CA LEU A 95 -6.60 -2.53 -9.01
C LEU A 95 -7.65 -2.39 -7.91
N TYR A 96 -7.60 -1.31 -7.13
CA TYR A 96 -8.56 -1.04 -6.07
C TYR A 96 -9.97 -0.77 -6.64
N ALA A 97 -10.08 0.07 -7.65
CA ALA A 97 -11.35 0.44 -8.29
C ALA A 97 -12.07 -0.74 -8.98
N GLN A 98 -11.33 -1.80 -9.27
CA GLN A 98 -11.86 -3.03 -9.87
C GLN A 98 -12.43 -4.00 -8.82
N ILE A 99 -12.06 -3.84 -7.55
CA ILE A 99 -12.54 -4.69 -6.44
C ILE A 99 -13.63 -3.97 -5.65
N PHE A 100 -13.49 -2.65 -5.47
CA PHE A 100 -14.36 -1.83 -4.64
C PHE A 100 -15.02 -0.72 -5.46
N ALA A 101 -16.25 -0.37 -5.10
CA ALA A 101 -16.94 0.77 -5.69
C ALA A 101 -16.22 2.07 -5.33
N VAL A 102 -16.04 2.94 -6.33
CA VAL A 102 -15.30 4.19 -6.15
C VAL A 102 -16.26 5.27 -5.68
N SER A 103 -15.98 5.83 -4.50
CA SER A 103 -16.63 7.05 -3.98
C SER A 103 -15.56 8.02 -3.46
N PRO A 104 -15.87 9.31 -3.31
CA PRO A 104 -14.91 10.30 -2.78
C PRO A 104 -14.35 9.93 -1.41
N GLU A 105 -15.16 9.29 -0.55
CA GLU A 105 -14.76 8.90 0.80
C GLU A 105 -13.72 7.78 0.82
N VAL A 106 -13.78 6.88 -0.15
CA VAL A 106 -12.87 5.73 -0.25
C VAL A 106 -11.42 6.18 -0.37
N SER A 107 -11.16 7.26 -1.12
CA SER A 107 -9.81 7.81 -1.28
C SER A 107 -9.20 8.29 0.04
N LEU A 108 -10.01 8.95 0.89
CA LEU A 108 -9.55 9.43 2.19
C LEU A 108 -9.23 8.24 3.13
N ARG A 109 -10.11 7.24 3.16
CA ARG A 109 -9.88 6.02 3.97
C ARG A 109 -8.65 5.28 3.50
N ALA A 110 -8.48 5.10 2.19
CA ALA A 110 -7.31 4.46 1.60
C ALA A 110 -6.00 5.20 1.96
N LEU A 111 -6.02 6.54 1.97
CA LEU A 111 -4.86 7.35 2.37
C LEU A 111 -4.50 7.12 3.84
N ILE A 112 -5.49 7.17 4.74
CA ILE A 112 -5.29 6.90 6.17
C ILE A 112 -4.72 5.50 6.37
N TYR A 113 -5.25 4.51 5.66
CA TYR A 113 -4.82 3.12 5.76
C TYR A 113 -3.41 2.92 5.21
N ALA A 114 -3.06 3.56 4.10
CA ALA A 114 -1.72 3.49 3.53
C ALA A 114 -0.68 4.12 4.48
N PHE A 115 -0.94 5.31 5.02
CA PHE A 115 -0.05 5.94 6.00
C PHE A 115 0.09 5.08 7.25
N ALA A 116 -1.02 4.57 7.78
CA ALA A 116 -1.03 3.67 8.92
C ALA A 116 -0.13 2.45 8.69
N ILE A 117 -0.29 1.76 7.56
CA ILE A 117 0.48 0.57 7.21
C ILE A 117 1.97 0.88 7.07
N VAL A 118 2.33 2.00 6.43
CA VAL A 118 3.73 2.39 6.23
C VAL A 118 4.40 2.76 7.55
N ILE A 119 3.72 3.54 8.40
CA ILE A 119 4.22 3.88 9.73
C ILE A 119 4.38 2.62 10.58
N LEU A 120 3.37 1.74 10.56
CA LEU A 120 3.38 0.46 11.26
C LEU A 120 4.51 -0.45 10.77
N GLY A 121 4.76 -0.49 9.46
CA GLY A 121 5.85 -1.25 8.87
C GLY A 121 7.24 -0.72 9.21
N GLY A 122 7.34 0.59 9.45
CA GLY A 122 8.58 1.33 9.61
C GLY A 122 8.95 2.09 8.33
N LEU A 123 9.21 3.39 8.46
CA LEU A 123 9.60 4.25 7.34
C LEU A 123 10.89 3.71 6.69
N GLY A 124 10.87 3.56 5.36
CA GLY A 124 12.01 3.01 4.61
C GLY A 124 12.09 1.48 4.57
N SER A 125 11.23 0.74 5.29
CA SER A 125 11.19 -0.72 5.23
C SER A 125 10.05 -1.23 4.33
N LEU A 126 10.41 -1.63 3.11
CA LEU A 126 9.45 -2.24 2.17
C LEU A 126 8.88 -3.55 2.74
N ARG A 127 9.74 -4.40 3.30
CA ARG A 127 9.35 -5.69 3.90
C ARG A 127 8.44 -5.48 5.12
N GLY A 128 8.76 -4.50 5.97
CA GLY A 128 7.92 -4.17 7.11
C GLY A 128 6.54 -3.69 6.71
N SER A 129 6.45 -2.87 5.67
CA SER A 129 5.18 -2.39 5.11
C SER A 129 4.31 -3.54 4.56
N VAL A 130 4.93 -4.55 3.94
CA VAL A 130 4.21 -5.74 3.47
C VAL A 130 3.63 -6.53 4.65
N VAL A 131 4.43 -6.84 5.67
CA VAL A 131 3.97 -7.56 6.86
C VAL A 131 2.87 -6.77 7.59
N ALA A 132 3.06 -5.46 7.73
CA ALA A 132 2.06 -4.55 8.30
C ALA A 132 0.73 -4.59 7.55
N SER A 133 0.76 -4.57 6.21
CA SER A 133 -0.46 -4.60 5.40
C SER A 133 -1.26 -5.88 5.59
N PHE A 134 -0.59 -7.02 5.74
CA PHE A 134 -1.25 -8.29 6.07
C PHE A 134 -1.88 -8.25 7.46
N ILE A 135 -1.15 -7.83 8.49
CA ILE A 135 -1.68 -7.74 9.87
C ILE A 135 -2.92 -6.86 9.90
N VAL A 136 -2.81 -5.64 9.36
CA VAL A 136 -3.90 -4.68 9.32
C VAL A 136 -5.07 -5.22 8.50
N GLY A 137 -4.81 -5.83 7.34
CA GLY A 137 -5.83 -6.42 6.48
C GLY A 137 -6.61 -7.55 7.18
N TYR A 138 -5.92 -8.45 7.89
CA TYR A 138 -6.58 -9.52 8.65
C TYR A 138 -7.41 -8.98 9.80
N ILE A 139 -6.92 -7.98 10.54
CA ILE A 139 -7.68 -7.32 11.60
C ILE A 139 -8.94 -6.67 11.02
N LEU A 140 -8.82 -5.98 9.89
CA LEU A 140 -9.94 -5.33 9.22
C LEU A 140 -11.01 -6.34 8.78
N VAL A 141 -10.61 -7.40 8.08
CA VAL A 141 -11.54 -8.44 7.60
C VAL A 141 -12.24 -9.12 8.78
N THR A 142 -11.49 -9.51 9.81
CA THR A 142 -12.04 -10.14 11.01
C THR A 142 -13.04 -9.21 11.70
N THR A 143 -12.68 -7.93 11.87
CA THR A 143 -13.58 -6.94 12.47
C THR A 143 -14.86 -6.77 11.67
N ILE A 144 -14.75 -6.68 10.33
CA ILE A 144 -15.93 -6.55 9.46
C ILE A 144 -16.83 -7.78 9.59
N THR A 145 -16.25 -8.98 9.66
CA THR A 145 -17.00 -10.24 9.77
C THR A 145 -17.69 -10.41 11.12
N PHE A 146 -17.06 -10.02 12.23
CA PHE A 146 -17.60 -10.27 13.58
C PHE A 146 -18.36 -9.07 14.18
N LEU A 147 -17.83 -7.85 14.03
CA LEU A 147 -18.40 -6.63 14.63
C LEU A 147 -19.18 -5.79 13.61
N GLY A 148 -18.99 -6.03 12.31
CA GLY A 148 -19.63 -5.28 11.24
C GLY A 148 -18.80 -4.08 10.75
N ALA A 149 -19.10 -3.63 9.52
CA ALA A 149 -18.31 -2.61 8.82
C ALA A 149 -18.20 -1.28 9.58
N ARG A 150 -19.21 -0.90 10.37
CA ARG A 150 -19.24 0.35 11.14
C ARG A 150 -18.12 0.43 12.19
N TRP A 151 -17.71 -0.70 12.75
CA TRP A 151 -16.67 -0.75 13.78
C TRP A 151 -15.26 -0.84 13.20
N SER A 152 -15.14 -1.15 11.91
CA SER A 152 -13.84 -1.38 11.26
C SER A 152 -12.92 -0.15 11.33
N GLU A 153 -13.47 1.05 11.15
CA GLU A 153 -12.70 2.31 11.23
C GLU A 153 -12.18 2.59 12.65
N PHE A 154 -13.00 2.33 13.67
CA PHE A 154 -12.60 2.49 15.07
C PHE A 154 -11.53 1.49 15.46
N VAL A 155 -11.69 0.23 15.08
CA VAL A 155 -10.69 -0.83 15.37
C VAL A 155 -9.40 -0.57 14.60
N MET A 156 -9.47 -0.05 13.38
CA MET A 156 -8.29 0.38 12.61
C MET A 156 -7.49 1.44 13.36
N LEU A 157 -8.17 2.50 13.79
CA LEU A 157 -7.54 3.59 14.53
C LEU A 157 -6.93 3.10 15.83
N LEU A 158 -7.67 2.29 16.60
CA LEU A 158 -7.17 1.66 17.82
C LEU A 158 -5.96 0.76 17.56
N THR A 159 -5.96 0.00 16.48
CA THR A 159 -4.84 -0.88 16.10
C THR A 159 -3.58 -0.05 15.83
N ILE A 160 -3.72 1.07 15.11
CA ILE A 160 -2.61 1.98 14.84
C ILE A 160 -2.07 2.56 16.16
N VAL A 161 -2.95 3.11 17.00
CA VAL A 161 -2.57 3.69 18.29
C VAL A 161 -1.91 2.65 19.20
N ALA A 162 -2.50 1.46 19.31
CA ALA A 162 -1.96 0.37 20.11
C ALA A 162 -0.55 -0.03 19.64
N ILE A 163 -0.33 -0.11 18.33
CA ILE A 163 0.98 -0.51 17.80
C ILE A 163 1.99 0.62 17.94
N LEU A 164 1.61 1.88 17.77
CA LEU A 164 2.49 3.02 18.03
C LEU A 164 2.94 3.07 19.50
N ILE A 165 2.07 2.71 20.44
CA ILE A 165 2.41 2.61 21.86
C ILE A 165 3.41 1.46 22.10
N VAL A 166 3.19 0.31 21.47
CA VAL A 166 4.03 -0.88 21.68
C VAL A 166 5.39 -0.76 20.98
N LYS A 167 5.43 -0.19 19.78
CA LYS A 167 6.65 -0.07 18.97
C LYS A 167 6.60 1.19 18.07
N PRO A 168 6.99 2.37 18.58
CA PRO A 168 6.84 3.65 17.89
C PRO A 168 7.68 3.77 16.61
N THR A 169 8.73 2.96 16.46
CA THR A 169 9.55 2.88 15.24
C THR A 169 8.95 1.96 14.15
N GLY A 170 7.85 1.26 14.43
CA GLY A 170 7.25 0.28 13.54
C GLY A 170 7.89 -1.12 13.63
N LEU A 171 7.29 -2.11 12.98
CA LEU A 171 7.68 -3.52 13.03
C LEU A 171 9.14 -3.76 12.63
N PHE A 172 9.62 -3.06 11.60
CA PHE A 172 10.97 -3.20 11.05
C PHE A 172 11.65 -1.84 10.83
N GLY A 173 11.29 -0.84 11.64
CA GLY A 173 12.03 0.43 11.66
C GLY A 173 13.47 0.17 12.06
N VAL A 174 14.40 0.70 11.25
CA VAL A 174 15.81 0.73 11.62
C VAL A 174 15.94 1.83 12.66
N GLU A 175 16.37 1.47 13.87
CA GLU A 175 16.85 2.45 14.86
C GLU A 175 18.06 3.14 14.23
N GLU A 176 17.91 4.41 13.85
CA GLU A 176 19.04 5.30 13.58
C GLU A 176 19.69 5.73 14.90
#